data_AF-K1TF52-F1
#
_entry.id   AF-K1TF52-F1
#
_cell.length_a   1.000
_cell.length_b   1.000
_cell.length_c   1.000
_cell.angle_alpha   90.00
_cell.angle_beta   90.00
_cell.angle_gamma   90.00
#
_symmetry.space_group_name_H-M   'P 1'
#
loop_
_entity.id
_entity.type
_entity.pdbx_description
1 polymer ?
#
loop_
_entity_poly.entity_id
_entity_poly.type
_entity_poly.pdbx_seq_one_letter_code
_entity_poly.pdbx_strand_id
1 'polypeptide(L)'
;RLPVDIHPYYYHIYRTVYGLMADYAVTAYEKKLYTELTDKYRDSLLLVNKDNLLIHTLIQSDQYNVRNEYDKAIRLLTDYLALQKDYEHDVAICAYTLSESYRLKGDKEKEKEYLIVSAMADMKTAVREYISLRKLAVLLYQEGDIERAYSYVKICMEDAAACNARLRKLEILEIFPIINDAYQQKTEKQQEQMKWAPYLSACFHFFCCLPYFMYTSR
;
A
#
# COMPACT_ATOMS: atom_id res chain seq x y z
N ARG A 1 3.54 40.83 -3.86
CA ARG A 1 2.44 39.83 -3.93
C ARG A 1 2.92 38.71 -4.84
N LEU A 2 2.74 37.44 -4.45
CA LEU A 2 3.10 36.30 -5.29
C LEU A 2 2.18 36.24 -6.53
N PRO A 3 2.71 35.94 -7.73
CA PRO A 3 1.89 35.68 -8.92
C PRO A 3 0.81 34.60 -8.67
N VAL A 4 -0.35 34.74 -9.30
CA VAL A 4 -1.52 33.87 -9.04
C VAL A 4 -1.27 32.42 -9.49
N ASP A 5 -0.54 32.26 -10.58
CA ASP A 5 -0.16 30.98 -11.17
C ASP A 5 0.70 30.12 -10.23
N ILE A 6 1.45 30.72 -9.31
CA ILE A 6 2.28 29.98 -8.36
C ILE A 6 1.58 29.69 -7.02
N HIS A 7 0.35 30.18 -6.81
CA HIS A 7 -0.38 29.96 -5.55
C HIS A 7 -0.63 28.47 -5.25
N PRO A 8 -1.08 27.63 -6.21
CA PRO A 8 -1.28 26.20 -5.93
C PRO A 8 0.02 25.52 -5.49
N TYR A 9 1.13 25.80 -6.16
CA TYR A 9 2.44 25.25 -5.82
C TYR A 9 2.90 25.72 -4.44
N TYR A 10 2.80 27.02 -4.16
CA TYR A 10 3.16 27.61 -2.87
C TYR A 10 2.38 26.95 -1.73
N TYR A 11 1.05 26.91 -1.82
CA TYR A 11 0.23 26.31 -0.76
C TYR A 11 0.44 24.80 -0.64
N HIS A 12 0.71 24.09 -1.75
CA HIS A 12 1.03 22.67 -1.73
C HIS A 12 2.31 22.39 -0.94
N ILE A 13 3.38 23.15 -1.19
CA ILE A 13 4.65 22.98 -0.48
C ILE A 13 4.46 23.22 1.02
N TYR A 14 3.79 24.30 1.41
CA TYR A 14 3.57 24.57 2.84
C TYR A 14 2.67 23.53 3.51
N ARG A 15 1.59 23.09 2.84
CA ARG A 15 0.75 21.98 3.34
C ARG A 15 1.59 20.72 3.57
N THR A 16 2.44 20.36 2.61
CA THR A 16 3.29 19.16 2.69
C THR A 16 4.35 19.28 3.79
N VAL A 17 5.06 20.40 3.87
CA VAL A 17 6.08 20.63 4.89
C VAL A 17 5.48 20.59 6.29
N TYR A 18 4.37 21.31 6.54
CA TYR A 18 3.74 21.27 7.86
C TYR A 18 3.13 19.91 8.18
N GLY A 19 2.63 19.17 7.18
CA GLY A 19 2.17 17.79 7.38
C GLY A 19 3.31 16.89 7.89
N LEU A 20 4.46 16.92 7.21
CA LEU A 20 5.64 16.18 7.63
C LEU A 20 6.13 16.63 9.02
N MET A 21 6.15 17.94 9.30
CA MET A 21 6.52 18.42 10.63
C MET A 21 5.54 17.92 11.72
N ALA A 22 4.26 17.76 11.43
CA ALA A 22 3.29 17.18 12.36
C ALA A 22 3.53 15.67 12.58
N ASP A 23 3.88 14.93 11.51
CA ASP A 23 4.16 13.49 11.57
C ASP A 23 5.42 13.18 12.40
N TYR A 24 6.45 14.03 12.30
CA TYR A 24 7.71 13.88 13.02
C TYR A 24 7.82 14.73 14.31
N ALA A 25 6.76 15.43 14.70
CA ALA A 25 6.76 16.25 15.92
C ALA A 25 6.92 15.38 17.17
N VAL A 26 7.85 15.77 18.04
CA VAL A 26 8.11 15.07 19.31
C VAL A 26 7.09 15.45 20.37
N THR A 27 6.71 16.73 20.43
CA THR A 27 5.76 17.21 21.44
C THR A 27 4.33 17.28 20.91
N ALA A 28 3.35 17.05 21.78
CA ALA A 28 1.93 17.20 21.45
C ALA A 28 1.57 18.63 21.02
N TYR A 29 2.26 19.63 21.59
CA TYR A 29 2.08 21.04 21.22
C TYR A 29 2.51 21.31 19.78
N GLU A 30 3.72 20.90 19.40
CA GLU A 30 4.23 21.05 18.03
C GLU A 30 3.37 20.29 17.03
N LYS A 31 3.00 19.04 17.37
CA LYS A 31 2.10 18.24 16.54
C LYS A 31 0.80 18.98 16.25
N LYS A 32 0.15 19.50 17.29
CA LYS A 32 -1.09 20.29 17.14
C LYS A 32 -0.87 21.54 16.28
N LEU A 33 0.17 22.31 16.56
CA LEU A 33 0.51 23.52 15.80
C LEU A 33 0.68 23.24 14.31
N TYR A 34 1.44 22.20 13.96
CA TYR A 34 1.71 21.85 12.57
C TYR A 34 0.49 21.22 11.89
N THR A 35 -0.35 20.46 12.60
CA THR A 35 -1.64 20.01 12.07
C THR A 35 -2.55 21.20 11.74
N GLU A 36 -2.67 22.20 12.63
CA GLU A 36 -3.48 23.40 12.37
C GLU A 36 -2.95 24.23 11.18
N LEU A 37 -1.62 24.31 11.01
CA LEU A 37 -1.03 24.96 9.84
C LEU A 37 -1.33 24.17 8.56
N THR A 38 -1.21 22.85 8.60
CA THR A 38 -1.56 21.96 7.49
C THR A 38 -3.00 22.17 7.05
N ASP A 39 -3.93 22.29 8.00
CA ASP A 39 -5.35 22.56 7.74
C ASP A 39 -5.58 23.91 7.06
N LYS A 40 -4.91 24.99 7.53
CA LYS A 40 -5.00 26.32 6.89
C LYS A 40 -4.53 26.32 5.43
N TYR A 41 -3.44 25.61 5.14
CA TYR A 41 -2.96 25.50 3.77
C TYR A 41 -3.84 24.58 2.92
N ARG A 42 -4.51 23.59 3.52
CA ARG A 42 -5.53 22.78 2.83
C ARG A 42 -6.73 23.63 2.40
N ASP A 43 -7.24 24.49 3.27
CA ASP A 43 -8.33 25.42 2.92
C ASP A 43 -7.90 26.37 1.79
N SER A 44 -6.67 26.87 1.83
CA SER A 44 -6.10 27.72 0.78
C SER A 44 -5.99 26.97 -0.55
N LEU A 45 -5.59 25.70 -0.52
CA LEU A 45 -5.50 24.84 -1.70
C LEU A 45 -6.86 24.57 -2.34
N LEU A 46 -7.92 24.36 -1.54
CA LEU A 46 -9.28 24.19 -2.06
C LEU A 46 -9.74 25.44 -2.83
N LEU A 47 -9.43 26.62 -2.28
CA LEU A 47 -9.82 27.88 -2.91
C LEU A 47 -9.12 28.10 -4.27
N VAL A 48 -7.82 27.83 -4.36
CA VAL A 48 -7.06 28.09 -5.60
C VAL A 48 -7.20 27.00 -6.66
N ASN A 49 -7.63 25.79 -6.28
CA ASN A 49 -7.84 24.68 -7.22
C ASN A 49 -9.31 24.44 -7.58
N LYS A 50 -10.21 25.40 -7.32
CA LYS A 50 -11.66 25.26 -7.57
C LYS A 50 -12.03 24.82 -9.00
N ASP A 51 -11.21 25.19 -9.98
CA ASP A 51 -11.46 24.90 -11.41
C ASP A 51 -10.74 23.60 -11.87
N ASN A 52 -9.91 22.99 -11.00
CA ASN A 52 -9.28 21.70 -11.25
C ASN A 52 -10.03 20.61 -10.48
N LEU A 53 -10.97 19.95 -11.15
CA LEU A 53 -11.88 18.99 -10.54
C LEU A 53 -11.16 17.84 -9.81
N LEU A 54 -10.14 17.23 -10.42
CA LEU A 54 -9.38 16.13 -9.80
C LEU A 54 -8.72 16.60 -8.50
N ILE A 55 -7.91 17.66 -8.60
CA ILE A 55 -7.13 18.16 -7.46
C ILE A 55 -8.06 18.64 -6.35
N HIS A 56 -9.15 19.32 -6.68
CA HIS A 56 -10.15 19.73 -5.71
C HIS A 56 -10.79 18.52 -5.00
N THR A 57 -11.22 17.50 -5.74
CA THR A 57 -11.79 16.25 -5.20
C THR A 57 -10.82 15.57 -4.24
N LEU A 58 -9.54 15.43 -4.61
CA LEU A 58 -8.52 14.79 -3.78
C LEU A 58 -8.30 15.56 -2.46
N ILE A 59 -8.18 16.89 -2.54
CA ILE A 59 -7.92 17.73 -1.37
C ILE A 59 -9.15 17.78 -0.44
N GLN A 60 -10.35 17.81 -1.02
CA GLN A 60 -11.59 17.80 -0.24
C GLN A 60 -11.82 16.43 0.41
N SER A 61 -11.48 15.33 -0.27
CA SER A 61 -11.49 13.99 0.33
C SER A 61 -10.51 13.88 1.50
N ASP A 62 -9.28 14.38 1.35
CA ASP A 62 -8.30 14.44 2.45
C ASP A 62 -8.84 15.26 3.64
N GLN A 63 -9.52 16.37 3.36
CA GLN A 63 -10.16 17.18 4.41
C GLN A 63 -11.26 16.40 5.16
N TYR A 64 -12.11 15.67 4.43
CA TYR A 64 -13.14 14.82 5.04
C TYR A 64 -12.51 13.73 5.91
N ASN A 65 -11.44 13.10 5.43
CA ASN A 65 -10.70 12.08 6.19
C ASN A 65 -10.12 12.62 7.50
N VAL A 66 -9.46 13.78 7.48
CA VAL A 66 -8.91 14.42 8.69
C VAL A 66 -10.00 14.80 9.70
N ARG A 67 -11.22 15.08 9.23
CA ARG A 67 -12.39 15.39 10.06
C ARG A 67 -13.17 14.16 10.51
N ASN A 68 -12.68 12.95 10.24
CA ASN A 68 -13.37 11.67 10.46
C ASN A 68 -14.70 11.52 9.70
N GLU A 69 -14.89 12.27 8.61
CA GLU A 69 -16.07 12.24 7.75
C GLU A 69 -15.87 11.25 6.58
N TYR A 70 -15.40 10.03 6.88
CA TYR A 70 -14.92 9.06 5.89
C TYR A 70 -15.96 8.74 4.81
N ASP A 71 -17.23 8.64 5.17
CA ASP A 71 -18.31 8.36 4.20
C ASP A 71 -18.47 9.48 3.17
N LYS A 72 -18.18 10.74 3.53
CA LYS A 72 -18.19 11.85 2.58
C LYS A 72 -16.98 11.77 1.65
N ALA A 73 -15.81 11.45 2.18
CA ALA A 73 -14.59 11.22 1.40
C ALA A 73 -14.80 10.11 0.35
N ILE A 74 -15.31 8.96 0.80
CA ILE A 74 -15.59 7.81 -0.06
C ILE A 74 -16.59 8.19 -1.14
N ARG A 75 -17.72 8.80 -0.77
CA ARG A 75 -18.77 9.16 -1.74
C ARG A 75 -18.26 10.15 -2.80
N LEU A 76 -17.52 11.16 -2.36
CA LEU A 76 -16.91 12.16 -3.26
C LEU A 76 -15.99 11.51 -4.30
N LEU A 77 -15.12 10.59 -3.87
CA LEU A 77 -14.19 9.90 -4.77
C LEU A 77 -14.90 8.88 -5.68
N THR A 78 -15.90 8.15 -5.18
CA THR A 78 -16.67 7.22 -6.02
C THR A 78 -17.50 7.95 -7.07
N ASP A 79 -18.07 9.10 -6.73
CA ASP A 79 -18.83 9.94 -7.67
C ASP A 79 -17.89 10.50 -8.75
N TYR A 80 -16.68 10.93 -8.38
CA TYR A 80 -15.65 11.35 -9.34
C TYR A 80 -15.28 10.22 -10.31
N LEU A 81 -14.98 9.03 -9.79
CA LEU A 81 -14.61 7.87 -10.62
C LEU A 81 -15.75 7.39 -11.53
N ALA A 82 -17.00 7.51 -11.10
CA ALA A 82 -18.16 7.15 -11.92
C ALA A 82 -18.28 8.05 -13.17
N LEU A 83 -17.78 9.29 -13.10
CA LEU A 83 -17.78 10.26 -14.19
C LEU A 83 -16.57 10.12 -15.12
N GLN A 84 -15.45 9.55 -14.64
CA GLN A 84 -14.18 9.47 -15.37
C GLN A 84 -13.86 8.04 -15.80
N LYS A 85 -14.36 7.63 -16.97
CA LYS A 85 -14.15 6.26 -17.49
C LYS A 85 -12.81 6.03 -18.20
N ASP A 86 -12.13 7.10 -18.63
CA ASP A 86 -11.06 6.98 -19.65
C ASP A 86 -9.66 7.42 -19.20
N TYR A 87 -9.45 7.82 -17.93
CA TYR A 87 -8.15 8.31 -17.44
C TYR A 87 -7.52 7.35 -16.42
N GLU A 88 -6.64 6.46 -16.89
CA GLU A 88 -5.96 5.46 -16.03
C GLU A 88 -5.14 6.08 -14.88
N HIS A 89 -4.59 7.29 -15.09
CA HIS A 89 -3.82 7.99 -14.06
C HIS A 89 -4.71 8.52 -12.92
N ASP A 90 -5.84 9.14 -13.25
CA ASP A 90 -6.83 9.60 -12.27
C ASP A 90 -7.36 8.42 -11.44
N VAL A 91 -7.60 7.28 -12.10
CA VAL A 91 -7.98 6.03 -11.44
C VAL A 91 -6.92 5.61 -10.40
N ALA A 92 -5.63 5.67 -10.74
CA ALA A 92 -4.56 5.28 -9.81
C ALA A 92 -4.60 6.11 -8.51
N ILE A 93 -4.67 7.44 -8.63
CA ILE A 93 -4.62 8.36 -7.49
C ILE A 93 -5.94 8.34 -6.69
N CYS A 94 -7.09 8.30 -7.35
CA CYS A 94 -8.38 8.21 -6.68
C CYS A 94 -8.55 6.86 -5.97
N ALA A 95 -8.13 5.74 -6.58
CA ALA A 95 -8.16 4.43 -5.93
C ALA A 95 -7.23 4.40 -4.71
N TYR A 96 -6.02 4.97 -4.81
CA TYR A 96 -5.14 5.10 -3.64
C TYR A 96 -5.84 5.90 -2.52
N THR A 97 -6.44 7.04 -2.86
CA THR A 97 -7.12 7.90 -1.87
C THR A 97 -8.37 7.22 -1.26
N LEU A 98 -9.09 6.41 -2.04
CA LEU A 98 -10.17 5.55 -1.53
C LEU A 98 -9.64 4.53 -0.54
N SER A 99 -8.51 3.88 -0.84
CA SER A 99 -7.91 2.91 0.08
C SER A 99 -7.56 3.54 1.42
N GLU A 100 -7.01 4.76 1.43
CA GLU A 100 -6.74 5.49 2.68
C GLU A 100 -8.03 5.84 3.44
N SER A 101 -9.09 6.21 2.72
CA SER A 101 -10.39 6.52 3.34
C SER A 101 -11.02 5.28 4.00
N TYR A 102 -10.96 4.11 3.33
CA TYR A 102 -11.43 2.84 3.90
C TYR A 102 -10.54 2.34 5.04
N ARG A 103 -9.22 2.53 4.95
CA ARG A 103 -8.27 2.25 6.04
C ARG A 103 -8.63 3.02 7.29
N LEU A 104 -8.89 4.33 7.17
CA LEU A 104 -9.28 5.18 8.30
C LEU A 104 -10.67 4.82 8.86
N LYS A 105 -11.58 4.36 7.99
CA LYS A 105 -12.89 3.82 8.39
C LYS A 105 -12.80 2.44 9.08
N GLY A 106 -11.68 1.73 8.94
CA GLY A 106 -11.46 0.38 9.49
C GLY A 106 -11.94 -0.76 8.58
N ASP A 107 -12.27 -0.48 7.33
CA ASP A 107 -12.70 -1.49 6.34
C ASP A 107 -11.49 -2.01 5.55
N LYS A 108 -10.85 -3.05 6.10
CA LYS A 108 -9.64 -3.64 5.53
C LYS A 108 -9.85 -4.29 4.16
N GLU A 109 -11.02 -4.88 3.92
CA GLU A 109 -11.29 -5.54 2.64
C GLU A 109 -11.41 -4.50 1.52
N LYS A 110 -12.10 -3.39 1.76
CA LYS A 110 -12.16 -2.29 0.80
C LYS A 110 -10.84 -1.54 0.67
N GLU A 111 -10.08 -1.36 1.74
CA GLU A 111 -8.70 -0.85 1.65
C GLU A 111 -7.88 -1.69 0.66
N LYS A 112 -7.86 -3.02 0.86
CA LYS A 112 -7.13 -3.96 0.00
C LYS A 112 -7.62 -3.94 -1.45
N GLU A 113 -8.94 -3.92 -1.67
CA GLU A 113 -9.54 -3.84 -3.02
C GLU A 113 -9.03 -2.61 -3.79
N TYR A 114 -9.06 -1.44 -3.17
CA TYR A 114 -8.63 -0.20 -3.83
C TYR A 114 -7.10 -0.07 -3.95
N LEU A 115 -6.33 -0.65 -3.04
CA LEU A 115 -4.88 -0.78 -3.21
C LEU A 115 -4.52 -1.63 -4.43
N ILE A 116 -5.26 -2.71 -4.68
CA ILE A 116 -5.08 -3.54 -5.89
C ILE A 116 -5.36 -2.72 -7.15
N VAL A 117 -6.50 -2.02 -7.19
CA VAL A 117 -6.86 -1.16 -8.34
C VAL A 117 -5.78 -0.11 -8.61
N SER A 118 -5.32 0.57 -7.56
CA SER A 118 -4.26 1.58 -7.67
C SER A 118 -2.93 0.97 -8.14
N ALA A 119 -2.49 -0.14 -7.56
CA ALA A 119 -1.23 -0.80 -7.94
C ALA A 119 -1.25 -1.29 -9.40
N MET A 120 -2.39 -1.80 -9.88
CA MET A 120 -2.56 -2.19 -11.28
C MET A 120 -2.47 -0.99 -12.23
N ALA A 121 -3.06 0.15 -11.86
CA ALA A 121 -2.99 1.37 -12.65
C ALA A 121 -1.57 1.98 -12.66
N ASP A 122 -0.86 1.97 -11.54
CA ASP A 122 0.55 2.37 -11.44
C ASP A 122 1.44 1.54 -12.38
N MET A 123 1.23 0.22 -12.42
CA MET A 123 1.96 -0.69 -13.30
C MET A 123 1.73 -0.40 -14.79
N LYS A 124 0.51 -0.01 -15.17
CA LYS A 124 0.18 0.34 -16.57
C LYS A 124 0.77 1.69 -16.99
N THR A 125 0.77 2.65 -16.07
CA THR A 125 1.24 4.02 -16.33
C THR A 125 2.75 4.20 -16.11
N ALA A 126 3.47 3.10 -15.83
CA ALA A 126 4.90 3.05 -15.51
C ALA A 126 5.29 3.95 -14.31
N VAL A 127 4.36 4.17 -13.37
CA VAL A 127 4.61 4.88 -12.11
C VAL A 127 5.36 3.95 -11.17
N ARG A 128 6.64 4.27 -10.91
CA ARG A 128 7.53 3.39 -10.12
C ARG A 128 7.54 3.70 -8.63
N GLU A 129 6.65 4.56 -8.15
CA GLU A 129 6.59 4.91 -6.72
C GLU A 129 6.01 3.77 -5.86
N TYR A 130 5.21 2.88 -6.49
CA TYR A 130 4.66 1.64 -5.92
C TYR A 130 4.14 1.75 -4.49
N ILE A 131 3.58 2.91 -4.11
CA ILE A 131 3.06 3.14 -2.76
C ILE A 131 1.97 2.11 -2.45
N SER A 132 1.04 1.93 -3.39
CA SER A 132 -0.07 0.98 -3.26
C SER A 132 0.39 -0.47 -3.16
N LEU A 133 1.39 -0.87 -3.97
CA LEU A 133 1.94 -2.23 -3.94
C LEU A 133 2.67 -2.53 -2.62
N ARG A 134 3.39 -1.55 -2.05
CA ARG A 134 4.05 -1.68 -0.75
C ARG A 134 3.04 -1.85 0.39
N LYS A 135 1.98 -1.04 0.41
CA LYS A 135 0.89 -1.19 1.39
C LYS A 135 0.17 -2.53 1.25
N LEU A 136 -0.08 -2.96 0.02
CA LEU A 136 -0.67 -4.27 -0.25
C LEU A 136 0.21 -5.42 0.27
N ALA A 137 1.53 -5.33 0.11
CA ALA A 137 2.47 -6.30 0.66
C ALA A 137 2.37 -6.39 2.20
N VAL A 138 2.19 -5.26 2.89
CA VAL A 138 1.98 -5.24 4.35
C VAL A 138 0.67 -5.91 4.75
N LEU A 139 -0.43 -5.64 4.04
CA LEU A 139 -1.71 -6.31 4.31
C LEU A 139 -1.62 -7.83 4.10
N LEU A 140 -1.01 -8.27 3.00
CA LEU A 140 -0.81 -9.68 2.70
C LEU A 140 0.06 -10.37 3.75
N TYR A 141 1.11 -9.70 4.22
CA TYR A 141 1.94 -10.20 5.31
C TYR A 141 1.12 -10.39 6.60
N GLN A 142 0.29 -9.42 6.97
CA GLN A 142 -0.60 -9.50 8.14
C GLN A 142 -1.64 -10.62 8.02
N GLU A 143 -2.09 -10.92 6.80
CA GLU A 143 -3.00 -12.02 6.48
C GLU A 143 -2.31 -13.40 6.42
N GLY A 144 -0.98 -13.44 6.57
CA GLY A 144 -0.19 -14.68 6.50
C GLY A 144 0.18 -15.12 5.08
N ASP A 145 -0.13 -14.31 4.06
CA ASP A 145 0.29 -14.55 2.68
C ASP A 145 1.72 -14.02 2.43
N ILE A 146 2.67 -14.73 3.04
CA ILE A 146 4.07 -14.35 3.05
C ILE A 146 4.70 -14.38 1.64
N GLU A 147 4.25 -15.29 0.77
CA GLU A 147 4.81 -15.44 -0.58
C GLU A 147 4.46 -14.25 -1.48
N ARG A 148 3.18 -13.84 -1.50
CA ARG A 148 2.78 -12.65 -2.28
C ARG A 148 3.36 -11.38 -1.67
N ALA A 149 3.36 -11.26 -0.34
CA ALA A 149 3.98 -10.12 0.34
C ALA A 149 5.47 -9.96 -0.04
N TYR A 150 6.23 -11.05 0.01
CA TYR A 150 7.64 -11.07 -0.40
C TYR A 150 7.81 -10.68 -1.88
N SER A 151 7.02 -11.29 -2.76
CA SER A 151 7.09 -11.01 -4.20
C SER A 151 6.84 -9.54 -4.52
N TYR A 152 5.85 -8.92 -3.86
CA TYR A 152 5.49 -7.52 -4.09
C TYR A 152 6.55 -6.54 -3.57
N VAL A 153 7.05 -6.76 -2.36
CA VAL A 153 8.10 -5.89 -1.80
C VAL A 153 9.43 -6.03 -2.54
N LYS A 154 9.72 -7.23 -3.06
CA LYS A 154 10.90 -7.49 -3.91
C LYS A 154 10.86 -6.68 -5.20
N ILE A 155 9.73 -6.66 -5.91
CA ILE A 155 9.54 -5.81 -7.11
C ILE A 155 9.82 -4.34 -6.77
N CYS A 156 9.27 -3.85 -5.66
CA CYS A 156 9.48 -2.47 -5.22
C CYS A 156 10.97 -2.17 -4.98
N MET A 157 11.70 -3.10 -4.35
CA MET A 157 13.13 -2.94 -4.06
C MET A 157 13.99 -2.92 -5.33
N GLU A 158 13.72 -3.84 -6.27
CA GLU A 158 14.45 -3.94 -7.54
C GLU A 158 14.28 -2.68 -8.37
N ASP A 159 13.05 -2.14 -8.47
CA ASP A 159 12.80 -0.91 -9.22
C ASP A 159 13.38 0.34 -8.54
N ALA A 160 13.34 0.42 -7.20
CA ALA A 160 13.99 1.50 -6.46
C ALA A 160 15.51 1.47 -6.63
N ALA A 161 16.12 0.28 -6.70
CA ALA A 161 17.53 0.08 -7.03
C ALA A 161 17.87 0.57 -8.43
N ALA A 162 17.09 0.15 -9.44
CA ALA A 162 17.28 0.54 -10.83
C ALA A 162 17.14 2.06 -11.06
N CYS A 163 16.22 2.72 -10.36
CA CYS A 163 15.97 4.16 -10.51
C CYS A 163 16.91 5.06 -9.67
N ASN A 164 17.85 4.49 -8.91
CA ASN A 164 18.67 5.20 -7.92
C ASN A 164 17.86 6.10 -6.95
N ALA A 165 16.65 5.67 -6.58
CA ALA A 165 15.73 6.48 -5.78
C ALA A 165 15.98 6.30 -4.28
N ARG A 166 16.85 7.14 -3.72
CA ARG A 166 17.35 6.99 -2.33
C ARG A 166 16.25 7.00 -1.27
N LEU A 167 15.27 7.91 -1.36
CA LEU A 167 14.17 7.99 -0.38
C LEU A 167 13.31 6.73 -0.40
N ARG A 168 12.88 6.29 -1.59
CA ARG A 168 12.07 5.06 -1.76
C ARG A 168 12.77 3.82 -1.22
N LYS A 169 14.10 3.71 -1.38
CA LYS A 169 14.88 2.62 -0.78
C LYS A 169 14.74 2.61 0.75
N LEU A 170 14.84 3.77 1.40
CA LEU A 170 14.69 3.87 2.86
C LEU A 170 13.31 3.42 3.32
N GLU A 171 12.25 3.90 2.68
CA GLU A 171 10.87 3.51 2.99
C GLU A 171 10.63 2.00 2.79
N ILE A 172 11.23 1.39 1.76
CA ILE A 172 11.10 -0.07 1.54
C ILE A 172 11.89 -0.85 2.59
N LEU A 173 13.05 -0.36 3.04
CA LEU A 173 13.87 -1.01 4.06
C LEU A 173 13.19 -1.07 5.43
N GLU A 174 12.15 -0.26 5.69
CA GLU A 174 11.35 -0.36 6.91
C GLU A 174 10.53 -1.66 6.96
N ILE A 175 10.10 -2.19 5.81
CA ILE A 175 9.23 -3.38 5.72
C ILE A 175 9.94 -4.62 5.16
N PHE A 176 10.93 -4.43 4.28
CA PHE A 176 11.55 -5.51 3.52
C PHE A 176 12.21 -6.58 4.40
N PRO A 177 13.04 -6.25 5.42
CA PRO A 177 13.69 -7.25 6.26
C PRO A 177 12.67 -8.16 6.96
N ILE A 178 11.59 -7.57 7.50
CA ILE A 178 10.54 -8.30 8.22
C ILE A 178 9.86 -9.34 7.32
N ILE A 179 9.49 -8.93 6.11
CA ILE A 179 8.82 -9.81 5.14
C ILE A 179 9.81 -10.87 4.61
N ASN A 180 11.05 -10.47 4.32
CA ASN A 180 12.09 -11.38 3.86
C ASN A 180 12.40 -12.47 4.90
N ASP A 181 12.56 -12.10 6.16
CA ASP A 181 12.86 -13.06 7.23
C ASP A 181 11.71 -14.05 7.43
N ALA A 182 10.46 -13.58 7.38
CA ALA A 182 9.30 -14.47 7.42
C ALA A 182 9.26 -15.43 6.22
N TYR A 183 9.62 -14.96 5.03
CA TYR A 183 9.71 -15.79 3.84
C TYR A 183 10.81 -16.86 3.95
N GLN A 184 11.98 -16.49 4.45
CA GLN A 184 13.07 -17.45 4.70
C GLN A 184 12.66 -18.51 5.72
N GLN A 185 12.10 -18.11 6.86
CA GLN A 185 11.61 -19.06 7.87
C GLN A 185 10.54 -20.02 7.33
N LYS A 186 9.62 -19.52 6.48
CA LYS A 186 8.61 -20.37 5.84
C LYS A 186 9.28 -21.39 4.90
N THR A 187 10.24 -20.93 4.10
CA THR A 187 10.98 -21.78 3.15
C THR A 187 11.80 -22.84 3.86
N GLU A 188 12.50 -22.48 4.93
CA GLU A 188 13.27 -23.41 5.77
C GLU A 188 12.36 -24.48 6.37
N LYS A 189 11.22 -24.10 6.95
CA LYS A 189 10.24 -25.06 7.49
C LYS A 189 9.70 -26.01 6.41
N GLN A 190 9.39 -25.49 5.22
CA GLN A 190 8.96 -26.33 4.10
C GLN A 190 10.05 -27.31 3.68
N GLN A 191 11.31 -26.85 3.58
CA GLN A 191 12.45 -27.71 3.27
C GLN A 191 12.66 -28.79 4.34
N GLU A 192 12.55 -28.45 5.63
CA GLU A 192 12.63 -29.42 6.73
C GLU A 192 11.53 -30.49 6.65
N GLN A 193 10.29 -30.09 6.35
CA GLN A 193 9.19 -31.04 6.15
C GLN A 193 9.43 -31.94 4.94
N MET A 194 9.95 -31.39 3.84
CA MET A 194 10.27 -32.16 2.63
C MET A 194 11.41 -33.18 2.85
N LYS A 195 12.34 -32.96 3.79
CA LYS A 195 13.40 -33.93 4.13
C LYS A 195 12.82 -35.27 4.58
N TRP A 196 11.66 -35.29 5.24
CA TRP A 196 11.03 -36.51 5.77
C TRP A 196 10.13 -37.22 4.75
N ALA A 197 9.69 -36.52 3.71
CA ALA A 197 8.81 -37.06 2.67
C ALA A 197 9.31 -38.36 2.00
N PRO A 198 10.60 -38.50 1.59
CA PRO A 198 11.08 -39.75 0.99
C PRO A 198 11.09 -40.92 1.99
N TYR A 199 11.39 -40.67 3.26
CA TYR A 199 11.38 -41.72 4.30
C TYR A 199 9.95 -42.23 4.56
N LEU A 200 8.96 -41.32 4.61
CA LEU A 200 7.55 -41.70 4.76
C LEU A 200 7.04 -42.48 3.54
N SER A 201 7.40 -42.07 2.33
CA SER A 201 7.05 -42.78 1.08
C SER A 201 7.65 -44.18 1.02
N ALA A 202 8.90 -44.34 1.46
CA ALA A 202 9.58 -45.64 1.55
C ALA A 202 8.94 -46.56 2.59
N CYS A 203 8.63 -46.05 3.79
CA CYS A 203 7.91 -46.80 4.82
C CYS A 203 6.53 -47.25 4.33
N PHE A 204 5.80 -46.39 3.62
CA PHE A 204 4.49 -46.72 3.05
C PHE A 204 4.58 -47.85 2.01
N HIS A 205 5.53 -47.77 1.08
CA HIS A 205 5.77 -48.85 0.10
C HIS A 205 6.17 -50.17 0.78
N PHE A 206 7.03 -50.12 1.79
CA PHE A 206 7.43 -51.31 2.54
C PHE A 206 6.22 -51.97 3.22
N PHE A 207 5.37 -51.18 3.89
CA PHE A 207 4.17 -51.69 4.57
C PHE A 207 3.11 -52.25 3.61
N CYS A 208 2.97 -51.69 2.41
CA CYS A 208 2.05 -52.22 1.40
C CYS A 208 2.55 -53.50 0.71
N CYS A 209 3.85 -53.61 0.45
CA CYS A 209 4.43 -54.76 -0.26
C CYS A 209 4.65 -55.98 0.65
N LEU A 210 4.92 -55.77 1.94
CA LEU A 210 5.08 -56.84 2.95
C LEU A 210 3.94 -57.87 2.96
N PRO A 211 2.65 -57.48 3.09
CA PRO A 211 1.55 -58.43 3.12
C PRO A 211 1.33 -59.14 1.78
N TYR A 212 1.59 -58.46 0.64
CA TYR A 212 1.52 -59.10 -0.68
C TYR A 212 2.59 -60.20 -0.81
N PHE A 213 3.83 -59.90 -0.40
CA PHE A 213 4.93 -60.86 -0.44
C PHE A 213 4.71 -62.03 0.53
N MET A 214 4.17 -61.78 1.72
CA MET A 214 3.79 -62.83 2.68
C MET A 214 2.62 -63.70 2.18
N TYR A 215 1.71 -63.13 1.40
CA TYR A 215 0.59 -63.87 0.80
C TYR A 215 1.02 -64.75 -0.36
N THR A 216 1.96 -64.30 -1.21
CA THR A 216 2.50 -65.09 -2.33
C THR A 216 3.54 -66.13 -1.91
N SER A 217 4.12 -66.01 -0.71
CA SER A 217 5.14 -66.94 -0.18
C SER A 217 4.56 -68.06 0.70
N ARG A 218 3.23 -68.14 0.82
CA ARG A 218 2.49 -69.26 1.40
C ARG A 218 1.89 -70.11 0.29
#